data_AF-A0A536UWR7-F1
#
_entry.id   AF-A0A536UWR7-F1
#
_cell.length_a   1.000
_cell.length_b   1.000
_cell.length_c   1.000
_cell.angle_alpha   90.00
_cell.angle_beta   90.00
_cell.angle_gamma   90.00
#
_symmetry.space_group_name_H-M   'P 1'
#
loop_
_entity.id
_entity.type
_entity.pdbx_description
1 polymer ?
#
loop_
_entity_poly.entity_id
_entity_poly.type
_entity_poly.pdbx_seq_one_letter_code
_entity_poly.pdbx_strand_id
1 'polypeptide(L)' 'MKETESARTRAALQGKRVAILATDGFEQSELLEPRKALDQAGAKTVLIAPKPGKIKGWKSRDWGDEVAVDLTLD' A
#
# COMPACT_ATOMS: atom_id res chain seq x y z
N MET A 1 8.42 -28.81 20.14
CA MET A 1 7.57 -28.21 19.09
C MET A 1 7.49 -26.69 19.29
N LYS A 2 8.56 -25.94 19.00
CA LYS A 2 8.54 -24.44 18.98
C LYS A 2 9.51 -23.81 17.97
N GLU A 3 10.31 -24.59 17.24
CA GLU A 3 11.23 -24.04 16.23
C GLU A 3 10.56 -23.81 14.86
N THR A 4 9.45 -24.48 14.57
CA THR A 4 8.77 -24.40 13.26
C THR A 4 7.89 -23.16 13.07
N GLU A 5 7.59 -22.39 14.12
CA GLU A 5 6.87 -21.10 13.99
C GLU A 5 7.80 -19.95 13.58
N SER A 6 9.07 -20.00 14.00
CA SER A 6 10.07 -18.94 13.76
C SER A 6 10.42 -18.78 12.27
N ALA A 7 10.29 -19.85 11.48
CA ALA A 7 10.55 -19.81 10.03
C ALA A 7 9.41 -19.16 9.21
N ARG A 8 8.18 -19.06 9.75
CA ARG A 8 7.06 -18.36 9.08
C ARG A 8 7.07 -16.84 9.29
N THR A 9 7.88 -16.33 10.20
CA THR A 9 8.05 -14.89 10.47
C THR A 9 9.33 -14.34 9.82
N ARG A 10 9.73 -14.89 8.68
CA ARG A 10 10.59 -14.18 7.73
C ARG A 10 9.65 -13.40 6.83
N ALA A 11 9.85 -12.08 6.68
CA ALA A 11 9.12 -11.20 5.75
C ALA A 11 8.40 -11.99 4.63
N ALA A 12 7.14 -12.37 4.88
CA ALA A 12 6.48 -13.45 4.13
C ALA A 12 6.33 -13.13 2.64
N LEU A 13 6.38 -11.84 2.31
CA LEU A 13 6.28 -11.30 0.97
C LEU A 13 7.61 -10.71 0.46
N GLN A 14 8.74 -11.04 1.09
CA GLN A 14 10.06 -10.58 0.68
C GLN A 14 10.30 -10.84 -0.80
N GLY A 15 10.70 -9.79 -1.53
CA GLY A 15 10.98 -9.86 -2.96
C GLY A 15 9.74 -9.85 -3.85
N LYS A 16 8.53 -9.82 -3.29
CA LYS A 16 7.29 -9.60 -4.04
C LYS A 16 7.07 -8.10 -4.25
N ARG A 17 6.48 -7.77 -5.39
CA ARG A 17 6.01 -6.42 -5.72
C ARG A 17 4.49 -6.44 -5.84
N VAL A 18 3.83 -5.44 -5.26
CA VAL A 18 2.38 -5.30 -5.31
C VAL A 18 2.04 -3.95 -5.94
N ALA A 19 1.34 -4.00 -7.05
CA ALA A 19 0.73 -2.82 -7.67
C ALA A 19 -0.56 -2.48 -6.92
N ILE A 20 -0.68 -1.23 -6.49
CA ILE A 20 -1.90 -0.67 -5.91
C ILE A 20 -2.42 0.36 -6.90
N LEU A 21 -3.60 0.13 -7.46
CA LEU A 21 -4.25 1.08 -8.36
C LEU A 21 -5.21 1.95 -7.54
N ALA A 22 -4.97 3.26 -7.50
CA ALA A 22 -5.89 4.20 -6.86
C ALA A 22 -5.88 5.56 -7.55
N THR A 23 -6.89 6.36 -7.28
CA THR A 23 -7.04 7.74 -7.77
C THR A 23 -7.55 8.64 -6.65
N ASP A 24 -7.70 9.93 -6.89
CA ASP A 24 -8.30 10.86 -5.94
C ASP A 24 -9.66 10.35 -5.43
N GLY A 25 -9.93 10.55 -4.14
CA GLY A 25 -11.17 10.12 -3.49
C GLY A 25 -11.19 8.66 -3.05
N PHE A 26 -10.03 7.97 -3.03
CA PHE A 26 -9.91 6.66 -2.41
C PHE A 26 -10.25 6.72 -0.91
N GLU A 27 -10.90 5.70 -0.35
CA GLU A 27 -11.11 5.64 1.10
C GLU A 27 -9.77 5.46 1.84
N GLN A 28 -9.47 6.34 2.79
CA GLN A 28 -8.13 6.47 3.36
C GLN A 28 -7.65 5.19 4.06
N SER A 29 -8.53 4.54 4.83
CA SER A 29 -8.20 3.27 5.50
C SER A 29 -7.87 2.16 4.51
N GLU A 30 -8.58 2.11 3.37
CA GLU A 30 -8.45 1.06 2.35
C GLU A 30 -7.14 1.15 1.56
N LEU A 31 -6.44 2.29 1.59
CA LEU A 31 -5.09 2.39 1.01
C LEU A 31 -4.01 2.28 2.08
N LEU A 32 -4.09 3.09 3.14
CA LEU A 32 -2.95 3.26 4.05
C LEU A 32 -2.69 2.02 4.89
N GLU A 33 -3.74 1.39 5.42
CA GLU A 33 -3.58 0.23 6.31
C GLU A 33 -3.14 -1.03 5.53
N PRO A 34 -3.77 -1.39 4.38
CA PRO A 34 -3.29 -2.51 3.57
C PRO A 34 -1.89 -2.30 3.01
N ARG A 35 -1.56 -1.08 2.54
CA ARG A 35 -0.21 -0.76 2.07
C ARG A 35 0.83 -0.99 3.17
N LYS A 36 0.57 -0.46 4.37
CA LYS A 36 1.45 -0.63 5.54
C LYS A 36 1.62 -2.11 5.91
N ALA A 37 0.53 -2.89 5.91
CA ALA A 37 0.60 -4.32 6.22
C ALA A 37 1.43 -5.10 5.19
N LEU A 38 1.30 -4.78 3.90
CA LEU A 38 2.10 -5.36 2.82
C LEU A 38 3.60 -5.02 2.97
N ASP A 39 3.91 -3.74 3.23
CA ASP A 39 5.28 -3.28 3.44
C ASP A 39 5.91 -3.95 4.68
N GLN A 40 5.17 -4.08 5.77
CA GLN A 40 5.60 -4.79 6.99
C GLN A 40 5.82 -6.29 6.77
N ALA A 41 5.04 -6.91 5.87
CA ALA A 41 5.25 -8.28 5.43
C ALA A 41 6.44 -8.42 4.44
N GLY A 42 7.11 -7.33 4.09
CA GLY A 42 8.29 -7.28 3.22
C GLY A 42 8.01 -7.24 1.73
N ALA A 43 6.75 -7.02 1.34
CA ALA A 43 6.44 -6.67 -0.04
C ALA A 43 6.97 -5.26 -0.36
N LYS A 44 7.24 -5.01 -1.64
CA LYS A 44 7.38 -3.65 -2.15
C LYS A 44 6.06 -3.22 -2.78
N THR A 45 5.37 -2.28 -2.15
CA THR A 45 4.18 -1.64 -2.74
C THR A 45 4.57 -0.57 -3.77
N VAL A 46 3.75 -0.42 -4.80
CA VAL A 46 3.87 0.61 -5.85
C VAL A 46 2.49 1.19 -6.09
N LEU A 47 2.28 2.46 -5.74
CA LEU A 47 1.04 3.17 -6.00
C LEU A 47 1.04 3.70 -7.44
N ILE A 48 0.10 3.18 -8.23
CA ILE A 48 -0.12 3.57 -9.61
C ILE A 48 -1.41 4.36 -9.70
N ALA A 49 -1.36 5.52 -10.37
CA ALA A 49 -2.52 6.40 -10.54
C ALA A 49 -2.58 6.99 -11.96
N PRO A 50 -3.76 7.50 -12.40
CA PRO A 50 -3.88 8.12 -13.72
C PRO A 50 -3.07 9.41 -13.93
N LYS A 51 -2.57 10.03 -12.85
CA LYS A 51 -1.81 11.31 -12.89
C LYS A 51 -0.57 11.25 -11.99
N PRO A 52 0.51 11.98 -12.31
CA PRO A 52 1.69 12.05 -11.46
C PRO A 52 1.44 12.94 -10.23
N GLY A 53 2.41 12.97 -9.31
CA GLY A 53 2.37 13.81 -8.12
C GLY A 53 1.72 13.09 -6.94
N LYS A 54 0.54 13.52 -6.52
CA LYS A 54 -0.17 12.93 -5.37
C LYS A 54 -1.65 12.75 -5.65
N ILE A 55 -2.24 11.77 -5.00
CA ILE A 55 -3.69 11.57 -4.90
C ILE A 55 -4.15 11.84 -3.47
N LYS A 56 -5.37 12.38 -3.31
CA LYS A 56 -5.93 12.72 -2.00
C LYS A 56 -6.97 11.70 -1.55
N GLY A 57 -6.85 11.23 -0.32
CA GLY A 57 -7.80 10.29 0.29
C GLY A 57 -9.08 10.98 0.76
N TRP A 58 -10.16 10.21 0.84
CA TRP A 58 -11.38 10.56 1.55
C TRP A 58 -11.35 9.90 2.92
N LYS A 59 -11.76 10.62 3.97
CA LYS A 59 -11.79 10.12 5.34
C LYS A 59 -13.10 10.53 5.99
N SER A 60 -13.99 9.56 6.18
CA SER A 60 -15.34 9.78 6.73
C SER A 60 -16.16 10.79 5.92
N ARG A 61 -16.15 12.08 6.30
CA ARG A 61 -16.97 13.14 5.68
C ARG A 61 -16.13 14.29 5.12
N ASP A 62 -14.81 14.13 5.06
CA ASP A 62 -13.90 15.17 4.60
C ASP A 62 -12.70 14.56 3.86
N TRP A 63 -11.93 15.42 3.22
CA TRP A 63 -10.65 15.07 2.64
C TRP A 63 -9.62 14.69 3.71
N GLY A 64 -8.90 13.61 3.44
CA GLY A 64 -7.81 13.12 4.26
C GLY A 64 -6.44 13.49 3.68
N ASP A 65 -5.50 12.57 3.88
CA ASP A 65 -4.08 12.72 3.56
C ASP A 65 -3.81 12.60 2.05
N GLU A 66 -2.70 13.19 1.61
CA GLU A 66 -2.18 13.00 0.26
C GLU A 66 -1.14 11.89 0.23
N VAL A 67 -1.18 11.05 -0.81
CA VAL A 67 -0.21 9.96 -1.02
C VAL A 67 0.50 10.17 -2.35
N ALA A 68 1.83 10.09 -2.32
CA ALA A 68 2.65 10.23 -3.52
C ALA A 68 2.45 9.05 -4.48
N VAL A 69 2.28 9.38 -5.76
CA VAL A 69 2.15 8.43 -6.85
C VAL A 69 3.54 7.96 -7.26
N ASP A 70 3.74 6.65 -7.31
CA ASP A 70 5.02 6.03 -7.66
C ASP A 70 5.17 5.86 -9.18
N LEU A 71 4.05 5.61 -9.88
CA LEU A 71 4.02 5.36 -11.32
C LEU A 71 2.67 5.80 -11.92
N THR A 72 2.67 6.22 -13.19
CA THR A 72 1.46 6.55 -13.96
C THR A 72 1.07 5.41 -14.91
N LEU A 73 -0.15 5.44 -15.48
CA LEU A 73 -0.73 4.33 -16.29
C LEU A 73 -0.34 4.34 -17.79
N ASP A 74 0.49 5.30 -18.19
CA ASP A 74 0.92 5.61 -19.56
C ASP A 74 2.06 4.73 -20.10
#